data_AF-A0A521XVC3-F1
#
_entry.id   AF-A0A521XVC3-F1
#
_cell.length_a   1.000
_cell.length_b   1.000
_cell.length_c   1.000
_cell.angle_alpha   90.00
_cell.angle_beta   90.00
_cell.angle_gamma   90.00
#
_symmetry.space_group_name_H-M   'P 1'
#
loop_
_entity.id
_entity.type
_entity.pdbx_description
1 polymer ?
#
loop_
_entity_poly.entity_id
_entity_poly.type
_entity_poly.pdbx_seq_one_letter_code
_entity_poly.pdbx_strand_id
1 'polypeptide(L)'
;MVSGVTVKKKVFVLALGGTISCTQKDNEHEFYNRPEIDIKSYLTNLPLPHDSVEILAEQFSQQISHEIYDDDLINTTKKIKMLIGNKYDGIVVAQGTNCIEEASYFTNILMRSETPIIYTGSLKPATSLGFDGIRNLFNAIILASSNQSKGRGVLLTFNDCIYTARDVIKINPSISNAFSGNEFALLGYLKGNYPYFCTTNSYKHTYLSDFDIDDLSTLPEVCVIYGHIGIQPTFIEAAIAKGVKGIISAGMGAGYQSKIINESLAKAVAKGIVVVRCSRTGQGIINRDPGVDDKYGFIAGGMLSPQKARILLSVALTKTSEQSKIQEYFFEY
;
A
#
# COMPACT_ATOMS: atom_id res chain seq x y z
N MET A 1 7.81 -44.99 -12.16
CA MET A 1 7.57 -43.67 -11.56
C MET A 1 8.36 -42.66 -12.35
N VAL A 2 7.69 -41.82 -13.15
CA VAL A 2 8.36 -40.77 -13.91
C VAL A 2 8.79 -39.71 -12.89
N SER A 3 10.09 -39.61 -12.64
CA SER A 3 10.69 -38.50 -11.91
C SER A 3 10.48 -37.24 -12.73
N GLY A 4 9.33 -36.59 -12.57
CA GLY A 4 9.05 -35.30 -13.17
C GLY A 4 10.07 -34.30 -12.67
N VAL A 5 10.82 -33.68 -13.58
CA VAL A 5 11.66 -32.53 -13.27
C VAL A 5 10.74 -31.46 -12.67
N THR A 6 10.83 -31.25 -11.37
CA THR A 6 10.04 -30.20 -10.71
C THR A 6 10.67 -28.88 -11.13
N VAL A 7 9.97 -28.13 -12.00
CA VAL A 7 10.43 -26.81 -12.42
C VAL A 7 10.41 -25.88 -11.21
N LYS A 8 11.58 -25.39 -10.80
CA LYS A 8 11.69 -24.46 -9.69
C LYS A 8 10.99 -23.14 -10.01
N LYS A 9 10.19 -22.65 -9.07
CA LYS A 9 9.57 -21.33 -9.11
C LYS A 9 10.63 -20.26 -8.88
N LYS A 10 10.75 -19.30 -9.80
CA LYS A 10 11.72 -18.21 -9.68
C LYS A 10 11.09 -17.02 -8.95
N VAL A 11 11.53 -16.76 -7.73
CA VAL A 11 11.06 -15.65 -6.91
C VAL A 11 12.16 -14.59 -6.80
N PHE A 12 11.81 -13.32 -7.02
CA PHE A 12 12.73 -12.21 -6.80
C PHE A 12 12.38 -11.44 -5.51
N VAL A 13 13.36 -11.22 -4.65
CA VAL A 13 13.21 -10.43 -3.41
C VAL A 13 13.85 -9.07 -3.62
N LEU A 14 13.03 -8.02 -3.64
CA LEU A 14 13.44 -6.63 -3.71
C LEU A 14 13.41 -6.02 -2.30
N ALA A 15 14.56 -5.66 -1.74
CA ALA A 15 14.63 -5.03 -0.43
C ALA A 15 14.79 -3.52 -0.52
N LEU A 16 13.97 -2.81 0.26
CA LEU A 16 13.90 -1.35 0.33
C LEU A 16 14.39 -0.80 1.68
N GLY A 17 14.68 -1.68 2.64
CA GLY A 17 15.10 -1.32 4.00
C GLY A 17 13.97 -1.45 5.02
N GLY A 18 13.94 -0.53 5.98
CA GLY A 18 13.03 -0.55 7.13
C GLY A 18 13.44 -1.52 8.23
N THR A 19 12.54 -1.69 9.21
CA THR A 19 12.82 -2.39 10.48
C THR A 19 13.35 -3.82 10.30
N ILE A 20 12.95 -4.52 9.22
CA ILE A 20 13.46 -5.87 8.91
C ILE A 20 15.00 -5.92 8.73
N SER A 21 15.62 -4.78 8.41
CA SER A 21 17.07 -4.63 8.24
C SER A 21 17.72 -3.84 9.38
N CYS A 22 16.98 -3.46 10.41
CA CYS A 22 17.49 -2.71 11.57
C CYS A 22 18.05 -3.64 12.66
N THR A 23 18.99 -3.13 13.45
CA THR A 23 19.59 -3.81 14.60
C THR A 23 19.40 -3.00 15.88
N GLN A 24 19.48 -3.71 17.01
CA GLN A 24 19.48 -3.15 18.35
C GLN A 24 20.72 -3.61 19.09
N LYS A 25 21.21 -2.76 19.98
CA LYS A 25 22.29 -3.13 20.90
C LYS A 25 21.82 -4.16 21.93
N ASP A 26 20.67 -3.91 22.53
CA ASP A 26 20.04 -4.76 23.55
C ASP A 26 18.72 -5.32 22.99
N ASN A 27 18.53 -6.63 23.05
CA ASN A 27 17.44 -7.34 22.36
C ASN A 27 16.03 -7.13 22.96
N GLU A 28 15.94 -6.53 24.15
CA GLU A 28 14.69 -6.22 24.85
C GLU A 28 14.24 -4.76 24.65
N HIS A 29 15.08 -3.91 24.06
CA HIS A 29 14.79 -2.48 23.93
C HIS A 29 13.78 -2.19 22.80
N GLU A 30 13.14 -1.04 22.86
CA GLU A 30 12.19 -0.58 21.83
C GLU A 30 12.89 0.07 20.64
N PHE A 31 13.93 0.87 20.89
CA PHE A 31 14.59 1.68 19.86
C PHE A 31 15.71 0.92 19.16
N TYR A 32 15.95 1.25 17.90
CA TYR A 32 16.90 0.56 17.02
C TYR A 32 17.64 1.52 16.09
N ASN A 33 18.78 1.05 15.57
CA ASN A 33 19.60 1.78 14.61
C ASN A 33 18.97 1.77 13.22
N ARG A 34 19.44 2.65 12.33
CA ARG A 34 19.00 2.68 10.93
C ARG A 34 19.24 1.31 10.24
N PRO A 35 18.53 1.01 9.13
CA PRO A 35 18.71 -0.24 8.40
C PRO A 35 20.17 -0.45 8.00
N GLU A 36 20.74 -1.62 8.31
CA GLU A 36 22.14 -1.96 8.03
C GLU A 36 22.28 -3.37 7.44
N ILE A 37 21.34 -4.27 7.72
CA ILE A 37 21.42 -5.67 7.28
C ILE A 37 20.98 -5.82 5.82
N ASP A 38 21.82 -6.48 5.01
CA ASP A 38 21.46 -6.98 3.69
C ASP A 38 20.48 -8.15 3.83
N ILE A 39 19.31 -8.02 3.19
CA ILE A 39 18.25 -9.03 3.20
C ILE A 39 18.76 -10.42 2.78
N LYS A 40 19.80 -10.50 1.93
CA LYS A 40 20.37 -11.76 1.45
C LYS A 40 20.86 -12.65 2.59
N SER A 41 21.31 -12.05 3.69
CA SER A 41 21.75 -12.78 4.88
C SER A 41 20.64 -13.65 5.49
N TYR A 42 19.38 -13.24 5.36
CA TYR A 42 18.24 -14.02 5.83
C TYR A 42 17.92 -15.18 4.89
N LEU A 43 18.04 -14.96 3.58
CA LEU A 43 17.58 -15.89 2.54
C LEU A 43 18.34 -17.22 2.54
N THR A 44 19.64 -17.20 2.87
CA THR A 44 20.47 -18.42 2.87
C THR A 44 19.99 -19.49 3.84
N ASN A 45 19.40 -19.08 4.96
CA ASN A 45 18.99 -19.98 6.05
C ASN A 45 17.47 -20.13 6.19
N LEU A 46 16.68 -19.58 5.26
CA LEU A 46 15.24 -19.78 5.30
C LEU A 46 14.90 -21.25 5.01
N PRO A 47 14.08 -21.91 5.84
CA PRO A 47 13.72 -23.33 5.70
C PRO A 47 12.69 -23.53 4.58
N LEU A 48 13.02 -23.06 3.38
CA LEU A 48 12.19 -23.17 2.20
C LEU A 48 12.24 -24.59 1.64
N PRO A 49 11.20 -25.02 0.92
CA PRO A 49 11.30 -26.20 0.07
C PRO A 49 12.30 -25.90 -1.08
N HIS A 50 13.60 -26.02 -0.82
CA HIS A 50 14.70 -25.62 -1.71
C HIS A 50 14.67 -26.31 -3.09
N ASP A 51 13.97 -27.45 -3.18
CA ASP A 51 13.78 -28.18 -4.43
C ASP A 51 12.67 -27.59 -5.32
N SER A 52 11.85 -26.66 -4.80
CA SER A 52 10.73 -26.07 -5.54
C SER A 52 10.84 -24.55 -5.78
N VAL A 53 11.74 -23.83 -5.10
CA VAL A 53 11.90 -22.37 -5.26
C VAL A 53 13.37 -21.99 -5.47
N GLU A 54 13.62 -21.18 -6.49
CA GLU A 54 14.87 -20.47 -6.75
C GLU A 54 14.69 -19.00 -6.37
N ILE A 55 15.59 -18.46 -5.54
CA ILE A 55 15.50 -17.07 -5.08
C ILE A 55 16.65 -16.25 -5.63
N LEU A 56 16.30 -15.11 -6.20
CA LEU A 56 17.22 -14.02 -6.46
C LEU A 56 16.84 -12.83 -5.59
N ALA A 57 17.82 -12.03 -5.20
CA ALA A 57 17.56 -10.88 -4.33
C ALA A 57 18.46 -9.69 -4.65
N GLU A 58 17.90 -8.50 -4.44
CA GLU A 58 18.58 -7.23 -4.63
C GLU A 58 18.21 -6.28 -3.48
N GLN A 59 19.24 -5.68 -2.88
CA GLN A 59 19.07 -4.53 -2.01
C GLN A 59 18.98 -3.27 -2.89
N PHE A 60 17.77 -2.80 -3.13
CA PHE A 60 17.50 -1.68 -4.04
C PHE A 60 17.54 -0.32 -3.33
N SER A 61 17.08 -0.29 -2.08
CA SER A 61 17.17 0.87 -1.18
C SER A 61 17.40 0.41 0.25
N GLN A 62 17.83 1.30 1.15
CA GLN A 62 17.96 1.04 2.60
C GLN A 62 17.25 2.12 3.45
N GLN A 63 16.22 2.73 2.88
CA GLN A 63 15.51 3.87 3.46
C GLN A 63 14.58 3.44 4.59
N ILE A 64 14.33 4.35 5.53
CA ILE A 64 13.30 4.18 6.55
C ILE A 64 11.97 4.61 5.94
N SER A 65 10.91 3.82 6.14
CA SER A 65 9.65 4.01 5.39
C SER A 65 8.96 5.37 5.59
N HIS A 66 9.21 6.09 6.69
CA HIS A 66 8.65 7.44 6.87
C HIS A 66 9.45 8.55 6.16
N GLU A 67 10.53 8.20 5.47
CA GLU A 67 11.27 9.09 4.58
C GLU A 67 10.92 8.83 3.10
N ILE A 68 9.99 7.91 2.78
CA ILE A 68 9.59 7.57 1.39
C ILE A 68 8.73 8.70 0.78
N TYR A 69 9.07 9.09 -0.45
CA TYR A 69 8.35 10.08 -1.24
C TYR A 69 7.77 9.49 -2.55
N ASP A 70 7.00 10.29 -3.29
CA ASP A 70 6.36 9.88 -4.56
C ASP A 70 7.34 9.32 -5.59
N ASP A 71 8.53 9.93 -5.71
CA ASP A 71 9.57 9.46 -6.63
C ASP A 71 10.08 8.07 -6.25
N ASP A 72 10.17 7.75 -4.96
CA ASP A 72 10.56 6.43 -4.47
C ASP A 72 9.50 5.38 -4.83
N LEU A 73 8.21 5.74 -4.71
CA LEU A 73 7.09 4.87 -5.11
C LEU A 73 7.12 4.58 -6.61
N ILE A 74 7.34 5.62 -7.44
CA ILE A 74 7.46 5.48 -8.91
C ILE A 74 8.64 4.59 -9.26
N ASN A 75 9.83 4.88 -8.73
CA ASN A 75 11.06 4.15 -9.02
C ASN A 75 10.96 2.67 -8.60
N THR A 76 10.42 2.41 -7.41
CA THR A 76 10.19 1.05 -6.91
C THR A 76 9.19 0.30 -7.79
N THR A 77 8.09 0.94 -8.17
CA THR A 77 7.05 0.29 -9.00
C THR A 77 7.54 0.03 -10.42
N LYS A 78 8.36 0.93 -11.00
CA LYS A 78 9.06 0.68 -12.28
C LYS A 78 10.05 -0.48 -12.18
N LYS A 79 10.81 -0.57 -11.08
CA LYS A 79 11.70 -1.70 -10.82
C LYS A 79 10.94 -3.02 -10.76
N ILE A 80 9.80 -3.07 -10.05
CA ILE A 80 8.93 -4.25 -9.98
C ILE A 80 8.45 -4.65 -11.38
N LYS A 81 8.00 -3.68 -12.20
CA LYS A 81 7.56 -3.95 -13.58
C LYS A 81 8.69 -4.54 -14.44
N MET A 82 9.90 -3.99 -14.36
CA MET A 82 11.07 -4.53 -15.05
C MET A 82 11.35 -5.99 -14.64
N LEU A 83 11.26 -6.30 -13.34
CA LEU A 83 11.43 -7.66 -12.84
C LEU A 83 10.34 -8.60 -13.39
N ILE A 84 9.08 -8.16 -13.46
CA ILE A 84 8.01 -8.94 -14.09
C ILE A 84 8.35 -9.25 -15.56
N GLY A 85 8.92 -8.29 -16.30
CA GLY A 85 9.40 -8.48 -17.68
C GLY A 85 10.49 -9.55 -17.83
N ASN A 86 11.27 -9.80 -16.78
CA ASN A 86 12.27 -10.87 -16.71
C ASN A 86 11.68 -12.26 -16.41
N LYS A 87 10.34 -12.38 -16.39
CA LYS A 87 9.59 -13.65 -16.24
C LYS A 87 9.84 -14.40 -14.92
N TYR A 88 10.00 -13.67 -13.82
CA TYR A 88 9.90 -14.28 -12.48
C TYR A 88 8.48 -14.79 -12.22
N ASP A 89 8.36 -15.90 -11.50
CA ASP A 89 7.07 -16.47 -11.09
C ASP A 89 6.36 -15.63 -10.03
N GLY A 90 7.12 -14.81 -9.27
CA GLY A 90 6.58 -13.89 -8.27
C GLY A 90 7.65 -12.94 -7.72
N ILE A 91 7.20 -11.81 -7.18
CA ILE A 91 8.06 -10.76 -6.61
C ILE A 91 7.70 -10.58 -5.14
N VAL A 92 8.71 -10.54 -4.28
CA VAL A 92 8.59 -10.15 -2.87
C VAL A 92 9.22 -8.78 -2.69
N VAL A 93 8.53 -7.88 -2.00
CA VAL A 93 9.02 -6.54 -1.66
C VAL A 93 9.14 -6.43 -0.15
N ALA A 94 10.37 -6.35 0.37
CA ALA A 94 10.64 -6.19 1.79
C ALA A 94 10.84 -4.70 2.11
N GLN A 95 9.94 -4.12 2.92
CA GLN A 95 9.92 -2.68 3.22
C GLN A 95 9.61 -2.41 4.70
N GLY A 96 9.99 -1.23 5.19
CA GLY A 96 9.50 -0.68 6.45
C GLY A 96 7.98 -0.49 6.47
N THR A 97 7.40 -0.69 7.65
CA THR A 97 5.94 -0.85 7.83
C THR A 97 5.15 0.46 7.88
N ASN A 98 5.78 1.63 8.02
CA ASN A 98 5.05 2.87 8.30
C ASN A 98 4.16 3.34 7.14
N CYS A 99 4.57 3.09 5.89
CA CYS A 99 3.81 3.45 4.69
C CYS A 99 3.63 2.25 3.73
N ILE A 100 3.78 1.02 4.23
CA ILE A 100 3.72 -0.18 3.37
C ILE A 100 2.33 -0.38 2.75
N GLU A 101 1.27 0.06 3.44
CA GLU A 101 -0.10 0.07 2.93
C GLU A 101 -0.26 1.03 1.73
N GLU A 102 0.46 2.15 1.75
CA GLU A 102 0.46 3.16 0.68
C GLU A 102 1.26 2.65 -0.51
N ALA A 103 2.49 2.17 -0.27
CA ALA A 103 3.36 1.64 -1.32
C ALA A 103 2.74 0.43 -2.03
N SER A 104 2.18 -0.51 -1.28
CA SER A 104 1.50 -1.68 -1.85
C SER A 104 0.26 -1.28 -2.65
N TYR A 105 -0.54 -0.31 -2.18
CA TYR A 105 -1.70 0.18 -2.94
C TYR A 105 -1.30 0.93 -4.22
N PHE A 106 -0.24 1.74 -4.17
CA PHE A 106 0.31 2.41 -5.35
C PHE A 106 0.72 1.39 -6.43
N THR A 107 1.48 0.35 -6.05
CA THR A 107 1.80 -0.75 -6.99
C THR A 107 0.54 -1.49 -7.45
N ASN A 108 -0.45 -1.68 -6.57
CA ASN A 108 -1.69 -2.41 -6.88
C ASN A 108 -2.49 -1.76 -8.02
N ILE A 109 -2.55 -0.44 -8.06
CA ILE A 109 -3.32 0.29 -9.08
C ILE A 109 -2.51 0.58 -10.35
N LEU A 110 -1.19 0.34 -10.39
CA LEU A 110 -0.33 0.73 -11.52
C LEU A 110 0.36 -0.42 -12.25
N MET A 111 0.28 -1.65 -11.72
CA MET A 111 0.78 -2.83 -12.43
C MET A 111 -0.24 -3.35 -13.40
N ARG A 112 0.18 -3.96 -14.51
CA ARG A 112 -0.70 -4.68 -15.45
C ARG A 112 -0.22 -6.10 -15.65
N SER A 113 -0.26 -6.87 -14.56
CA SER A 113 0.20 -8.26 -14.54
C SER A 113 -0.58 -9.09 -13.53
N GLU A 114 -0.70 -10.38 -13.80
CA GLU A 114 -1.20 -11.39 -12.86
C GLU A 114 -0.08 -11.99 -11.99
N THR A 115 1.18 -11.67 -12.27
CA THR A 115 2.33 -12.12 -11.47
C THR A 115 2.12 -11.72 -10.00
N PRO A 116 2.23 -12.66 -9.05
CA PRO A 116 2.16 -12.37 -7.62
C PRO A 116 3.19 -11.31 -7.21
N ILE A 117 2.73 -10.26 -6.53
CA ILE A 117 3.58 -9.23 -5.92
C ILE A 117 3.19 -9.18 -4.44
N ILE A 118 4.14 -9.54 -3.58
CA ILE A 118 3.90 -9.70 -2.15
C ILE A 118 4.76 -8.72 -1.36
N TYR A 119 4.13 -7.74 -0.74
CA TYR A 119 4.78 -6.86 0.22
C TYR A 119 4.87 -7.53 1.60
N THR A 120 5.97 -7.31 2.30
CA THR A 120 6.17 -7.74 3.68
C THR A 120 7.23 -6.89 4.37
N GLY A 121 7.47 -7.14 5.65
CA GLY A 121 8.45 -6.43 6.46
C GLY A 121 8.54 -7.02 7.86
N SER A 122 8.93 -6.19 8.82
CA SER A 122 9.02 -6.56 10.22
C SER A 122 8.53 -5.43 11.10
N LEU A 123 7.86 -5.76 12.20
CA LEU A 123 7.55 -4.81 13.27
C LEU A 123 8.68 -4.72 14.29
N LYS A 124 9.48 -5.79 14.40
CA LYS A 124 10.64 -5.85 15.29
C LYS A 124 11.95 -5.88 14.49
N PRO A 125 13.03 -5.26 14.98
CA PRO A 125 14.34 -5.32 14.34
C PRO A 125 14.96 -6.71 14.49
N ALA A 126 15.98 -7.00 13.68
CA ALA A 126 16.54 -8.33 13.47
C ALA A 126 17.11 -8.99 14.73
N THR A 127 17.63 -8.19 15.67
CA THR A 127 18.23 -8.66 16.92
C THR A 127 17.23 -8.73 18.08
N SER A 128 15.97 -8.35 17.87
CA SER A 128 14.95 -8.31 18.91
C SER A 128 14.47 -9.72 19.30
N LEU A 129 14.08 -9.87 20.57
CA LEU A 129 13.38 -11.08 21.02
C LEU A 129 12.09 -11.32 20.23
N GLY A 130 12.06 -12.45 19.54
CA GLY A 130 10.95 -12.83 18.68
C GLY A 130 10.85 -11.97 17.42
N PHE A 131 11.99 -11.65 16.79
CA PHE A 131 12.08 -11.08 15.45
C PHE A 131 11.11 -11.77 14.49
N ASP A 132 10.16 -11.00 13.96
CA ASP A 132 9.06 -11.50 13.11
C ASP A 132 9.45 -11.59 11.62
N GLY A 133 10.53 -10.93 11.22
CA GLY A 133 10.93 -10.78 9.82
C GLY A 133 11.25 -12.10 9.12
N ILE A 134 11.82 -13.09 9.82
CA ILE A 134 12.08 -14.42 9.24
C ILE A 134 10.77 -15.10 8.80
N ARG A 135 9.75 -15.10 9.67
CA ARG A 135 8.48 -15.75 9.34
C ARG A 135 7.72 -14.97 8.27
N ASN A 136 7.70 -13.65 8.36
CA ASN A 136 7.07 -12.78 7.38
C ASN A 136 7.70 -12.95 5.98
N LEU A 137 9.05 -12.97 5.90
CA LEU A 137 9.78 -13.17 4.65
C LEU A 137 9.56 -14.58 4.06
N PHE A 138 9.58 -15.61 4.90
CA PHE A 138 9.23 -16.98 4.49
C PHE A 138 7.83 -17.03 3.88
N ASN A 139 6.84 -16.49 4.57
CA ASN A 139 5.45 -16.45 4.11
C ASN A 139 5.31 -15.71 2.78
N ALA A 140 6.00 -14.58 2.61
CA ALA A 140 5.95 -13.80 1.38
C ALA A 140 6.53 -14.59 0.19
N ILE A 141 7.62 -15.32 0.38
CA ILE A 141 8.21 -16.19 -0.66
C ILE A 141 7.28 -17.35 -1.01
N ILE A 142 6.66 -17.99 -0.01
CA ILE A 142 5.64 -19.03 -0.25
C ILE A 142 4.48 -18.48 -1.08
N LEU A 143 3.95 -17.30 -0.73
CA LEU A 143 2.90 -16.66 -1.51
C LEU A 143 3.34 -16.32 -2.93
N ALA A 144 4.54 -15.75 -3.11
CA ALA A 144 5.07 -15.36 -4.40
C ALA A 144 5.29 -16.57 -5.33
N SER A 145 5.65 -17.73 -4.77
CA SER A 145 5.81 -18.98 -5.51
C SER A 145 4.50 -19.72 -5.80
N SER A 146 3.39 -19.35 -5.14
CA SER A 146 2.12 -20.06 -5.23
C SER A 146 1.30 -19.65 -6.46
N ASN A 147 0.86 -20.63 -7.25
CA ASN A 147 -0.09 -20.39 -8.33
C ASN A 147 -1.45 -19.87 -7.81
N GLN A 148 -1.81 -20.14 -6.55
CA GLN A 148 -3.04 -19.63 -5.95
C GLN A 148 -3.02 -18.12 -5.76
N SER A 149 -1.84 -17.49 -5.70
CA SER A 149 -1.70 -16.04 -5.52
C SER A 149 -1.83 -15.25 -6.83
N LYS A 150 -1.84 -15.93 -7.98
CA LYS A 150 -1.92 -15.27 -9.29
C LYS A 150 -3.24 -14.54 -9.46
N GLY A 151 -3.17 -13.33 -10.03
CA GLY A 151 -4.35 -12.53 -10.34
C GLY A 151 -5.13 -12.01 -9.13
N ARG A 152 -4.55 -11.99 -7.91
CA ARG A 152 -5.23 -11.52 -6.69
C ARG A 152 -4.92 -10.07 -6.30
N GLY A 153 -4.36 -9.31 -7.23
CA GLY A 153 -3.79 -7.99 -6.94
C GLY A 153 -2.45 -8.09 -6.21
N VAL A 154 -1.97 -6.96 -5.71
CA VAL A 154 -0.82 -6.92 -4.79
C VAL A 154 -1.29 -7.38 -3.42
N LEU A 155 -0.49 -8.23 -2.77
CA LEU A 155 -0.78 -8.77 -1.45
C LEU A 155 0.20 -8.23 -0.40
N LEU A 156 -0.26 -8.14 0.84
CA LEU A 156 0.57 -7.88 2.02
C LEU A 156 0.49 -9.09 2.96
N THR A 157 1.62 -9.55 3.51
CA THR A 157 1.59 -10.62 4.53
C THR A 157 2.39 -10.27 5.77
N PHE A 158 1.73 -10.45 6.93
CA PHE A 158 2.26 -10.29 8.27
C PHE A 158 1.54 -11.27 9.20
N ASN A 159 2.27 -11.84 10.16
CA ASN A 159 1.71 -12.70 11.21
C ASN A 159 0.76 -13.78 10.66
N ASP A 160 1.19 -14.48 9.61
CA ASP A 160 0.43 -15.53 8.93
C ASP A 160 -0.88 -15.11 8.25
N CYS A 161 -1.20 -13.82 8.23
CA CYS A 161 -2.35 -13.28 7.49
C CYS A 161 -1.95 -12.88 6.07
N ILE A 162 -2.92 -12.98 5.16
CA ILE A 162 -2.80 -12.55 3.76
C ILE A 162 -3.82 -11.43 3.54
N TYR A 163 -3.35 -10.24 3.19
CA TYR A 163 -4.20 -9.08 3.00
C TYR A 163 -4.18 -8.56 1.56
N THR A 164 -5.29 -7.99 1.10
CA THR A 164 -5.31 -7.17 -0.12
C THR A 164 -4.62 -5.83 0.12
N ALA A 165 -3.77 -5.40 -0.81
CA ALA A 165 -3.11 -4.11 -0.75
C ALA A 165 -4.09 -2.93 -0.74
N ARG A 166 -5.32 -3.09 -1.25
CA ARG A 166 -6.32 -2.02 -1.25
C ARG A 166 -6.82 -1.69 0.15
N ASP A 167 -7.25 -2.68 0.91
CA ASP A 167 -8.01 -2.44 2.14
C ASP A 167 -7.14 -2.52 3.40
N VAL A 168 -5.95 -3.13 3.33
CA VAL A 168 -5.08 -3.26 4.50
C VAL A 168 -4.56 -1.92 5.01
N ILE A 169 -4.64 -1.67 6.30
CA ILE A 169 -4.12 -0.50 6.99
C ILE A 169 -3.40 -0.94 8.27
N LYS A 170 -2.41 -0.16 8.67
CA LYS A 170 -1.68 -0.31 9.92
C LYS A 170 -2.47 0.38 11.03
N ILE A 171 -3.17 -0.42 11.83
CA ILE A 171 -4.01 0.02 12.95
C ILE A 171 -3.25 0.14 14.28
N ASN A 172 -2.03 -0.42 14.36
CA ASN A 172 -1.19 -0.29 15.54
C ASN A 172 0.27 -0.05 15.13
N PRO A 173 0.99 0.88 15.80
CA PRO A 173 2.35 1.21 15.42
C PRO A 173 3.35 0.05 15.63
N SER A 174 3.14 -0.84 16.62
CA SER A 174 4.23 -1.66 17.16
C SER A 174 3.91 -3.13 17.48
N ILE A 175 2.63 -3.53 17.64
CA ILE A 175 2.28 -4.91 18.07
C ILE A 175 2.04 -5.86 16.88
N SER A 176 2.22 -7.17 17.07
CA SER A 176 2.14 -8.19 16.01
C SER A 176 0.84 -8.22 15.18
N ASN A 177 -0.29 -7.75 15.73
CA ASN A 177 -1.55 -7.56 15.00
C ASN A 177 -1.69 -6.10 14.51
N ALA A 178 -0.61 -5.55 13.94
CA ALA A 178 -0.55 -4.17 13.49
C ALA A 178 -1.41 -3.90 12.26
N PHE A 179 -1.73 -4.93 11.47
CA PHE A 179 -2.46 -4.78 10.22
C PHE A 179 -3.88 -5.33 10.32
N SER A 180 -4.82 -4.55 9.83
CA SER A 180 -6.24 -4.90 9.67
C SER A 180 -6.78 -4.15 8.46
N GLY A 181 -8.07 -4.17 8.16
CA GLY A 181 -8.63 -3.35 7.09
C GLY A 181 -10.07 -3.68 6.81
N ASN A 182 -10.98 -3.03 7.55
CA ASN A 182 -12.41 -3.38 7.56
C ASN A 182 -12.60 -4.92 7.67
N GLU A 183 -13.77 -5.44 7.30
CA GLU A 183 -14.02 -6.90 7.26
C GLU A 183 -13.51 -7.56 5.96
N PHE A 184 -12.92 -6.77 5.04
CA PHE A 184 -12.65 -7.19 3.66
C PHE A 184 -11.15 -7.32 3.33
N ALA A 185 -10.25 -6.72 4.12
CA ALA A 185 -8.83 -6.75 3.81
C ALA A 185 -8.22 -8.13 3.93
N LEU A 186 -8.69 -8.95 4.86
CA LEU A 186 -8.14 -10.28 5.10
C LEU A 186 -8.65 -11.26 4.04
N LEU A 187 -7.75 -11.66 3.14
CA LEU A 187 -8.05 -12.63 2.09
C LEU A 187 -7.91 -14.08 2.55
N GLY A 188 -7.15 -14.32 3.62
CA GLY A 188 -6.87 -15.66 4.10
C GLY A 188 -5.65 -15.74 5.01
N TYR A 189 -5.11 -16.95 5.17
CA TYR A 189 -4.02 -17.25 6.09
C TYR A 189 -2.96 -18.16 5.46
N LEU A 190 -1.73 -18.10 5.97
CA LEU A 190 -0.73 -19.15 5.79
C LEU A 190 -0.75 -20.10 6.98
N LYS A 191 -0.92 -21.39 6.72
CA LYS A 191 -0.75 -22.44 7.72
C LYS A 191 0.43 -23.31 7.34
N GLY A 192 1.50 -23.22 8.12
CA GLY A 192 2.78 -23.84 7.74
C GLY A 192 3.33 -23.16 6.47
N ASN A 193 3.47 -23.92 5.39
CA ASN A 193 3.96 -23.45 4.09
C ASN A 193 2.86 -23.40 3.01
N TYR A 194 1.58 -23.40 3.40
CA TYR A 194 0.47 -23.44 2.45
C TYR A 194 -0.47 -22.22 2.64
N PRO A 195 -0.79 -21.49 1.55
CA PRO A 195 -1.76 -20.40 1.60
C PRO A 195 -3.20 -20.92 1.48
N TYR A 196 -4.06 -20.47 2.38
CA TYR A 196 -5.50 -20.72 2.40
C TYR A 196 -6.23 -19.41 2.15
N PHE A 197 -6.74 -19.22 0.94
CA PHE A 197 -7.58 -18.07 0.60
C PHE A 197 -9.04 -18.35 0.93
N CYS A 198 -9.66 -17.45 1.70
CA CYS A 198 -11.07 -17.52 2.10
C CYS A 198 -11.96 -16.57 1.27
N THR A 199 -11.38 -15.52 0.69
CA THR A 199 -12.10 -14.51 -0.10
C THR A 199 -11.21 -13.95 -1.23
N THR A 200 -11.73 -13.00 -2.00
CA THR A 200 -11.06 -12.30 -3.10
C THR A 200 -11.38 -10.81 -3.10
N ASN A 201 -10.52 -10.01 -3.72
CA ASN A 201 -10.78 -8.59 -3.95
C ASN A 201 -11.82 -8.42 -5.07
N SER A 202 -12.81 -7.53 -4.87
CA SER A 202 -13.83 -7.18 -5.87
C SER A 202 -13.53 -5.89 -6.63
N TYR A 203 -12.57 -5.09 -6.17
CA TYR A 203 -12.17 -3.84 -6.80
C TYR A 203 -11.15 -4.07 -7.93
N LYS A 204 -11.10 -3.15 -8.89
CA LYS A 204 -10.10 -3.18 -9.96
C LYS A 204 -8.70 -3.10 -9.36
N HIS A 205 -7.82 -3.92 -9.89
CA HIS A 205 -6.42 -3.98 -9.50
C HIS A 205 -5.59 -4.56 -10.64
N THR A 206 -4.30 -4.28 -10.61
CA THR A 206 -3.28 -4.88 -11.44
C THR A 206 -3.70 -5.05 -12.93
N TYR A 207 -3.83 -6.27 -13.44
CA TYR A 207 -4.20 -6.55 -14.83
C TYR A 207 -5.58 -6.02 -15.25
N LEU A 208 -6.44 -5.63 -14.30
CA LEU A 208 -7.72 -4.95 -14.53
C LEU A 208 -7.62 -3.41 -14.47
N SER A 209 -6.43 -2.86 -14.21
CA SER A 209 -6.23 -1.44 -14.03
C SER A 209 -6.25 -0.64 -15.33
N ASP A 210 -6.91 0.50 -15.27
CA ASP A 210 -6.97 1.57 -16.27
C ASP A 210 -5.72 2.46 -16.20
N PHE A 211 -4.90 2.33 -15.15
CA PHE A 211 -3.64 3.02 -14.97
C PHE A 211 -2.44 2.11 -15.23
N ASP A 212 -1.33 2.70 -15.66
CA ASP A 212 -0.06 2.01 -15.89
C ASP A 212 1.10 2.89 -15.38
N ILE A 213 2.08 2.28 -14.71
CA ILE A 213 3.28 2.96 -14.23
C ILE A 213 4.10 3.61 -15.35
N ASP A 214 4.04 3.09 -16.58
CA ASP A 214 4.79 3.68 -17.71
C ASP A 214 4.25 5.06 -18.11
N ASP A 215 2.99 5.34 -17.79
CA ASP A 215 2.36 6.63 -18.04
C ASP A 215 2.75 7.68 -16.99
N LEU A 216 3.51 7.31 -15.96
CA LEU A 216 3.86 8.17 -14.83
C LEU A 216 5.33 8.56 -14.81
N SER A 217 5.56 9.88 -14.82
CA SER A 217 6.86 10.50 -14.52
C SER A 217 6.87 11.23 -13.19
N THR A 218 5.76 11.88 -12.83
CA THR A 218 5.54 12.63 -11.60
C THR A 218 4.08 12.49 -11.17
N LEU A 219 3.76 12.87 -9.93
CA LEU A 219 2.39 12.88 -9.42
C LEU A 219 1.90 14.31 -9.16
N PRO A 220 0.67 14.66 -9.57
CA PRO A 220 -0.02 15.85 -9.10
C PRO A 220 -0.01 15.95 -7.58
N GLU A 221 0.34 17.12 -7.05
CA GLU A 221 0.37 17.32 -5.60
C GLU A 221 -1.04 17.30 -5.01
N VAL A 222 -1.26 16.42 -4.04
CA VAL A 222 -2.52 16.26 -3.30
C VAL A 222 -2.19 16.26 -1.81
N CYS A 223 -2.85 17.12 -1.04
CA CYS A 223 -2.68 17.17 0.41
C CYS A 223 -3.86 16.53 1.15
N VAL A 224 -3.63 16.15 2.42
CA VAL A 224 -4.65 15.62 3.31
C VAL A 224 -4.93 16.65 4.42
N ILE A 225 -6.19 17.04 4.59
CA ILE A 225 -6.63 17.97 5.63
C ILE A 225 -7.41 17.19 6.68
N TYR A 226 -6.85 17.13 7.89
CA TYR A 226 -7.39 16.32 8.98
C TYR A 226 -8.46 17.08 9.77
N GLY A 227 -9.68 16.58 9.79
CA GLY A 227 -10.78 17.14 10.57
C GLY A 227 -10.58 16.91 12.06
N HIS A 228 -10.77 17.95 12.87
CA HIS A 228 -10.77 17.88 14.33
C HIS A 228 -11.58 19.04 14.94
N ILE A 229 -11.85 18.98 16.24
CA ILE A 229 -12.52 20.07 16.96
C ILE A 229 -11.66 21.33 16.83
N GLY A 230 -12.28 22.43 16.40
CA GLY A 230 -11.61 23.73 16.29
C GLY A 230 -10.73 23.92 15.06
N ILE A 231 -10.73 22.98 14.09
CA ILE A 231 -10.03 23.17 12.81
C ILE A 231 -10.41 24.52 12.17
N GLN A 232 -9.40 25.22 11.67
CA GLN A 232 -9.51 26.51 10.98
C GLN A 232 -9.18 26.36 9.49
N PRO A 233 -9.69 27.24 8.61
CA PRO A 233 -9.48 27.13 7.16
C PRO A 233 -8.04 27.40 6.70
N THR A 234 -7.14 27.82 7.59
CA THR A 234 -5.77 28.26 7.29
C THR A 234 -4.98 27.28 6.42
N PHE A 235 -5.04 25.97 6.69
CA PHE A 235 -4.31 24.99 5.89
C PHE A 235 -4.94 24.74 4.51
N ILE A 236 -6.26 24.93 4.37
CA ILE A 236 -6.94 24.85 3.08
C ILE A 236 -6.58 26.08 2.24
N GLU A 237 -6.56 27.26 2.85
CA GLU A 237 -6.15 28.50 2.20
C GLU A 237 -4.69 28.45 1.75
N ALA A 238 -3.81 27.88 2.57
CA ALA A 238 -2.41 27.63 2.19
C ALA A 238 -2.29 26.65 1.03
N ALA A 239 -3.05 25.55 1.02
CA ALA A 239 -3.08 24.59 -0.08
C ALA A 239 -3.57 25.23 -1.39
N ILE A 240 -4.61 26.06 -1.31
CA ILE A 240 -5.11 26.87 -2.43
C ILE A 240 -4.03 27.82 -2.94
N ALA A 241 -3.35 28.55 -2.04
CA ALA A 241 -2.30 29.51 -2.41
C ALA A 241 -1.10 28.83 -3.06
N LYS A 242 -0.74 27.63 -2.58
CA LYS A 242 0.31 26.79 -3.19
C LYS A 242 -0.09 26.27 -4.58
N GLY A 243 -1.39 26.11 -4.85
CA GLY A 243 -1.89 25.60 -6.12
C GLY A 243 -1.82 24.07 -6.24
N VAL A 244 -2.05 23.36 -5.12
CA VAL A 244 -2.18 21.89 -5.13
C VAL A 244 -3.29 21.47 -6.09
N LYS A 245 -3.21 20.24 -6.62
CA LYS A 245 -4.17 19.72 -7.61
C LYS A 245 -5.35 18.99 -6.98
N GLY A 246 -5.18 18.53 -5.74
CA GLY A 246 -6.29 17.95 -4.98
C GLY A 246 -6.14 18.10 -3.47
N ILE A 247 -7.27 17.93 -2.78
CA ILE A 247 -7.36 17.91 -1.33
C ILE A 247 -8.20 16.70 -0.91
N ILE A 248 -7.64 15.85 -0.04
CA ILE A 248 -8.39 14.85 0.69
C ILE A 248 -8.85 15.49 2.00
N SER A 249 -10.15 15.67 2.17
CA SER A 249 -10.77 16.06 3.42
C SER A 249 -10.97 14.81 4.28
N ALA A 250 -10.07 14.56 5.24
CA ALA A 250 -10.24 13.50 6.23
C ALA A 250 -11.20 13.99 7.33
N GLY A 251 -12.49 13.97 7.04
CA GLY A 251 -13.54 14.51 7.91
C GLY A 251 -13.89 13.64 9.11
N MET A 252 -14.71 14.18 10.00
CA MET A 252 -15.19 13.50 11.20
C MET A 252 -16.39 12.60 10.89
N GLY A 253 -16.55 11.48 11.61
CA GLY A 253 -17.66 10.54 11.41
C GLY A 253 -17.71 10.01 9.98
N ALA A 254 -18.85 10.19 9.31
CA ALA A 254 -19.05 9.86 7.89
C ALA A 254 -18.36 10.85 6.91
N GLY A 255 -17.21 11.38 7.30
CA GLY A 255 -16.38 12.27 6.48
C GLY A 255 -16.83 13.74 6.46
N TYR A 256 -17.65 14.18 7.41
CA TYR A 256 -18.14 15.56 7.44
C TYR A 256 -17.15 16.53 8.09
N GLN A 257 -17.14 17.76 7.61
CA GLN A 257 -16.46 18.90 8.24
C GLN A 257 -17.49 19.96 8.66
N SER A 258 -17.05 20.93 9.46
CA SER A 258 -17.90 22.08 9.82
C SER A 258 -18.23 22.92 8.57
N LYS A 259 -19.30 23.73 8.66
CA LYS A 259 -19.74 24.60 7.57
C LYS A 259 -18.62 25.52 7.05
N ILE A 260 -17.87 26.15 7.96
CA ILE A 260 -16.77 27.07 7.61
C ILE A 260 -15.68 26.34 6.81
N ILE A 261 -15.39 25.09 7.18
CA ILE A 261 -14.40 24.27 6.46
C ILE A 261 -14.93 23.85 5.09
N ASN A 262 -16.18 23.40 4.99
CA ASN A 262 -16.79 23.07 3.70
C ASN A 262 -16.82 24.28 2.76
N GLU A 263 -17.13 25.48 3.27
CA GLU A 263 -17.09 26.71 2.50
C GLU A 263 -15.67 27.06 2.03
N SER A 264 -14.63 26.79 2.85
CA SER A 264 -13.24 26.96 2.42
C SER A 264 -12.81 25.93 1.37
N LEU A 265 -13.20 24.67 1.53
CA LEU A 265 -12.97 23.62 0.52
C LEU A 265 -13.70 23.94 -0.80
N ALA A 266 -14.91 24.52 -0.75
CA ALA A 266 -15.62 24.95 -1.94
C ALA A 266 -14.89 26.08 -2.69
N LYS A 267 -14.15 26.96 -1.98
CA LYS A 267 -13.25 27.93 -2.63
C LYS A 267 -12.11 27.22 -3.38
N ALA A 268 -11.63 26.08 -2.88
CA ALA A 268 -10.65 25.26 -3.58
C ALA A 268 -11.25 24.68 -4.87
N VAL A 269 -12.46 24.11 -4.78
CA VAL A 269 -13.21 23.59 -5.95
C VAL A 269 -13.42 24.68 -7.00
N ALA A 270 -13.81 25.89 -6.59
CA ALA A 270 -13.98 27.03 -7.51
C ALA A 270 -12.69 27.44 -8.24
N LYS A 271 -11.51 27.03 -7.75
CA LYS A 271 -10.20 27.22 -8.38
C LYS A 271 -9.72 26.01 -9.17
N GLY A 272 -10.58 25.00 -9.36
CA GLY A 272 -10.25 23.77 -10.10
C GLY A 272 -9.46 22.74 -9.29
N ILE A 273 -9.38 22.89 -7.96
CA ILE A 273 -8.75 21.89 -7.08
C ILE A 273 -9.77 20.81 -6.76
N VAL A 274 -9.46 19.54 -7.03
CA VAL A 274 -10.38 18.43 -6.77
C VAL A 274 -10.42 18.11 -5.28
N VAL A 275 -11.62 18.10 -4.69
CA VAL A 275 -11.80 17.79 -3.25
C VAL A 275 -12.48 16.44 -3.09
N VAL A 276 -11.86 15.54 -2.33
CA VAL A 276 -12.41 14.23 -1.99
C VAL A 276 -12.72 14.18 -0.50
N ARG A 277 -13.94 13.80 -0.15
CA ARG A 277 -14.44 13.61 1.21
C ARG A 277 -14.17 12.18 1.68
N CYS A 278 -13.29 12.04 2.66
CA CYS A 278 -12.94 10.79 3.33
C CYS A 278 -13.27 10.88 4.83
N SER A 279 -13.22 9.75 5.54
CA SER A 279 -13.28 9.74 7.00
C SER A 279 -11.89 9.62 7.62
N ARG A 280 -11.63 10.43 8.65
CA ARG A 280 -10.40 10.34 9.46
C ARG A 280 -10.28 9.05 10.26
N THR A 281 -11.37 8.27 10.36
CA THR A 281 -11.34 6.93 10.96
C THR A 281 -10.53 5.95 10.12
N GLY A 282 -10.33 6.24 8.82
CA GLY A 282 -9.62 5.36 7.89
C GLY A 282 -10.43 4.13 7.47
N GLN A 283 -11.69 4.02 7.91
CA GLN A 283 -12.53 2.83 7.77
C GLN A 283 -13.99 3.21 7.48
N GLY A 284 -14.77 2.24 6.99
CA GLY A 284 -16.18 2.42 6.64
C GLY A 284 -16.43 2.96 5.23
N ILE A 285 -17.71 3.09 4.88
CA ILE A 285 -18.16 3.48 3.53
C ILE A 285 -18.60 4.95 3.54
N ILE A 286 -17.98 5.75 2.68
CA ILE A 286 -18.37 7.13 2.39
C ILE A 286 -19.07 7.16 1.03
N ASN A 287 -20.41 7.22 1.06
CA ASN A 287 -21.22 7.36 -0.15
C ASN A 287 -21.49 8.83 -0.48
N ARG A 288 -21.97 9.10 -1.71
CA ARG A 288 -22.43 10.42 -2.14
C ARG A 288 -23.53 10.93 -1.20
N ASP A 289 -23.39 12.19 -0.80
CA ASP A 289 -24.42 12.95 -0.12
C ASP A 289 -24.73 14.20 -0.94
N PRO A 290 -25.87 14.26 -1.66
CA PRO A 290 -26.24 15.43 -2.46
C PRO A 290 -26.28 16.75 -1.66
N GLY A 291 -26.60 16.69 -0.35
CA GLY A 291 -26.66 17.87 0.51
C GLY A 291 -25.29 18.50 0.80
N VAL A 292 -24.20 17.75 0.58
CA VAL A 292 -22.83 18.19 0.80
C VAL A 292 -22.00 18.12 -0.48
N ASP A 293 -21.93 16.97 -1.12
CA ASP A 293 -21.05 16.74 -2.27
C ASP A 293 -21.51 17.50 -3.51
N ASP A 294 -22.80 17.46 -3.85
CA ASP A 294 -23.31 18.20 -5.02
C ASP A 294 -23.34 19.71 -4.71
N LYS A 295 -23.66 20.07 -3.46
CA LYS A 295 -23.68 21.46 -2.98
C LYS A 295 -22.31 22.13 -3.06
N TYR A 296 -21.24 21.44 -2.67
CA TYR A 296 -19.90 22.02 -2.58
C TYR A 296 -18.94 21.54 -3.68
N GLY A 297 -19.38 20.62 -4.55
CA GLY A 297 -18.57 20.05 -5.62
C GLY A 297 -17.50 19.08 -5.11
N PHE A 298 -17.84 18.21 -4.15
CA PHE A 298 -16.92 17.20 -3.62
C PHE A 298 -17.10 15.84 -4.30
N ILE A 299 -16.10 14.98 -4.14
CA ILE A 299 -16.13 13.56 -4.49
C ILE A 299 -16.23 12.75 -3.20
N ALA A 300 -17.06 11.71 -3.16
CA ALA A 300 -17.10 10.78 -2.05
C ALA A 300 -15.95 9.77 -2.19
N GLY A 301 -15.12 9.64 -1.15
CA GLY A 301 -13.90 8.81 -1.18
C GLY A 301 -14.12 7.30 -1.03
N GLY A 302 -15.38 6.84 -1.00
CA GLY A 302 -15.70 5.43 -0.87
C GLY A 302 -15.16 4.83 0.42
N MET A 303 -14.42 3.74 0.31
CA MET A 303 -13.87 2.98 1.45
C MET A 303 -12.38 3.22 1.70
N LEU A 304 -11.74 4.07 0.90
CA LEU A 304 -10.31 4.30 1.04
C LEU A 304 -10.00 5.15 2.27
N SER A 305 -8.94 4.76 2.99
CA SER A 305 -8.34 5.62 4.02
C SER A 305 -7.80 6.90 3.39
N PRO A 306 -7.69 8.02 4.12
CA PRO A 306 -7.25 9.29 3.56
C PRO A 306 -5.92 9.22 2.81
N GLN A 307 -4.95 8.46 3.31
CA GLN A 307 -3.64 8.27 2.69
C GLN A 307 -3.72 7.49 1.37
N LYS A 308 -4.57 6.46 1.27
CA LYS A 308 -4.80 5.74 0.00
C LYS A 308 -5.66 6.52 -0.98
N ALA A 309 -6.64 7.26 -0.49
CA ALA A 309 -7.42 8.21 -1.29
C ALA A 309 -6.52 9.28 -1.92
N ARG A 310 -5.50 9.76 -1.19
CA ARG A 310 -4.48 10.68 -1.72
C ARG A 310 -3.74 10.06 -2.90
N ILE A 311 -3.36 8.79 -2.81
CA ILE A 311 -2.68 8.06 -3.89
C ILE A 311 -3.59 7.95 -5.12
N LEU A 312 -4.82 7.42 -4.94
CA LEU A 312 -5.74 7.24 -6.05
C LEU A 312 -6.07 8.58 -6.73
N LEU A 313 -6.31 9.65 -5.96
CA LEU A 313 -6.58 10.97 -6.52
C LEU A 313 -5.38 11.49 -7.31
N SER A 314 -4.16 11.35 -6.79
CA SER A 314 -2.94 11.80 -7.47
C SER A 314 -2.77 11.08 -8.80
N VAL A 315 -2.97 9.75 -8.82
CA VAL A 315 -2.93 8.94 -10.05
C VAL A 315 -4.07 9.31 -11.00
N ALA A 316 -5.31 9.43 -10.54
CA ALA A 316 -6.46 9.79 -11.36
C ALA A 316 -6.30 11.15 -12.06
N LEU A 317 -5.72 12.13 -11.36
CA LEU A 317 -5.44 13.47 -11.88
C LEU A 317 -4.40 13.49 -13.02
N THR A 318 -3.64 12.41 -13.22
CA THR A 318 -2.78 12.27 -14.41
C THR A 318 -3.56 11.92 -15.67
N LYS A 319 -4.79 11.41 -15.54
CA LYS A 319 -5.64 10.97 -16.64
C LYS A 319 -6.77 11.95 -16.93
N THR A 320 -7.37 12.51 -15.89
CA THR A 320 -8.56 13.36 -16.03
C THR A 320 -8.72 14.31 -14.85
N SER A 321 -9.32 15.47 -15.11
CA SER A 321 -9.83 16.38 -14.08
C SER A 321 -11.37 16.37 -14.01
N GLU A 322 -12.03 15.48 -14.74
CA GLU A 322 -13.49 15.36 -14.77
C GLU A 322 -14.00 14.70 -13.48
N GLN A 323 -14.81 15.43 -12.72
CA GLN A 323 -15.26 15.00 -11.40
C GLN A 323 -16.05 13.69 -11.40
N SER A 324 -16.94 13.49 -12.37
CA SER A 324 -17.70 12.24 -12.58
C SER A 324 -16.76 11.07 -12.78
N LYS A 325 -15.75 11.21 -13.65
CA LYS A 325 -14.81 10.12 -13.91
C LYS A 325 -13.93 9.80 -12.70
N ILE A 326 -13.48 10.82 -11.96
CA ILE A 326 -12.74 10.58 -10.72
C ILE A 326 -13.64 9.91 -9.67
N GLN A 327 -14.92 10.29 -9.59
CA GLN A 327 -15.88 9.63 -8.70
C GLN A 327 -16.06 8.15 -9.02
N GLU A 328 -16.11 7.77 -10.30
CA GLU A 328 -16.11 6.36 -10.73
C GLU A 328 -14.86 5.63 -10.25
N TYR A 329 -13.67 6.22 -10.42
CA TYR A 329 -12.43 5.59 -9.94
C TYR A 329 -12.46 5.31 -8.44
N PHE A 330 -12.99 6.24 -7.62
CA PHE A 330 -13.13 6.02 -6.17
C PHE A 330 -14.13 4.92 -5.78
N PHE A 331 -15.02 4.52 -6.68
CA PHE A 331 -15.94 3.40 -6.48
C PHE A 331 -15.43 2.08 -7.08
N GLU A 332 -14.52 2.13 -8.05
CA GLU A 332 -13.98 0.95 -8.73
C GLU A 332 -12.62 0.49 -8.20
N TYR A 333 -11.80 1.38 -7.63
CA TYR A 333 -10.43 1.13 -7.15
C TYR A 333 -10.27 1.27 -5.65
#